data_AF-A0A2D5MRB2-F1
#
_entry.id   AF-A0A2D5MRB2-F1
#
_cell.length_a   1.000
_cell.length_b   1.000
_cell.length_c   1.000
_cell.angle_alpha   90.00
_cell.angle_beta   90.00
_cell.angle_gamma   90.00
#
_symmetry.space_group_name_H-M   'P 1'
#
loop_
_entity.id
_entity.type
_entity.pdbx_description
1 polymer ?
#
loop_
_entity_poly.entity_id
_entity_poly.type
_entity_poly.pdbx_seq_one_letter_code
_entity_poly.pdbx_strand_id
1 'polypeptide(L)'
;MSKLRVKEIAHSNGTVAATVEATGVLTASTGYGVSTGMVKLADAEWTSDTDGVNFDVFDNTKYINYKIFWWVCHESVAGEATTTSWYQTGMCFRDSNGNLDGAGVYDNNTSWVPSGSTDPTTNSSQSGAQNRIWMAGNGNQYDSQGEALISIPPDPSFRACVRGISQLVGVPRYSASGVNASYCEEFSSVLITGSNTNPAQLTGFRFCSFRGTTGNYSKRGYISVYGIEK
;
A
#
# COMPACT_ATOMS: atom_id res chain seq x y z
N MET A 1 2.37 35.93 -25.82
CA MET A 1 3.35 34.82 -25.64
C MET A 1 2.64 33.51 -25.90
N SER A 2 3.00 32.78 -26.96
CA SER A 2 2.52 31.40 -27.12
C SER A 2 3.21 30.54 -26.07
N LYS A 3 2.42 29.81 -25.27
CA LYS A 3 2.98 28.78 -24.38
C LYS A 3 3.50 27.66 -25.29
N LEU A 4 4.81 27.46 -25.33
CA LEU A 4 5.43 26.25 -25.87
C LEU A 4 4.81 25.05 -25.15
N ARG A 5 3.90 24.34 -25.81
CA ARG A 5 3.43 23.03 -25.34
C ARG A 5 4.40 22.01 -25.91
N VAL A 6 5.13 21.30 -25.05
CA VAL A 6 5.95 20.16 -25.46
C VAL A 6 4.99 19.12 -26.02
N LYS A 7 5.00 18.95 -27.35
CA LYS A 7 4.11 18.02 -28.07
C LYS A 7 4.65 16.59 -28.05
N GLU A 8 5.96 16.45 -28.01
CA GLU A 8 6.68 15.19 -28.18
C GLU A 8 7.87 15.15 -27.21
N ILE A 9 7.99 14.05 -26.47
CA ILE A 9 9.20 13.69 -25.71
C ILE A 9 9.94 12.68 -26.58
N ALA A 10 11.16 12.98 -26.98
CA ALA A 10 11.97 12.10 -27.81
C ALA A 10 13.00 11.34 -26.97
N HIS A 11 13.32 10.12 -27.37
CA HIS A 11 14.53 9.43 -26.95
C HIS A 11 15.77 10.16 -27.50
N SER A 12 16.92 9.94 -26.87
CA SER A 12 18.21 10.47 -27.34
C SER A 12 18.61 9.99 -28.74
N ASN A 13 17.96 8.94 -29.26
CA ASN A 13 18.15 8.41 -30.62
C ASN A 13 17.17 9.01 -31.65
N GLY A 14 16.37 10.01 -31.30
CA GLY A 14 15.44 10.69 -32.21
C GLY A 14 14.10 9.98 -32.44
N THR A 15 13.82 8.87 -31.74
CA THR A 15 12.49 8.23 -31.75
C THR A 15 11.55 8.91 -30.76
N VAL A 16 10.23 8.95 -31.05
CA VAL A 16 9.24 9.54 -30.12
C VAL A 16 9.02 8.58 -28.95
N ALA A 17 9.37 9.03 -27.75
CA ALA A 17 9.17 8.33 -26.48
C ALA A 17 7.71 8.46 -26.02
N ALA A 18 7.16 9.68 -26.10
CA ALA A 18 5.78 9.97 -25.76
C ALA A 18 5.22 11.17 -26.51
N THR A 19 3.91 11.14 -26.77
CA THR A 19 3.17 12.25 -27.37
C THR A 19 2.21 12.82 -26.33
N VAL A 20 2.15 14.15 -26.22
CA VAL A 20 1.13 14.84 -25.41
C VAL A 20 0.03 15.28 -26.36
N GLU A 21 -1.13 14.62 -26.28
CA GLU A 21 -2.30 14.95 -27.07
C GLU A 21 -2.89 16.32 -26.65
N ALA A 22 -3.66 16.94 -27.55
CA ALA A 22 -4.28 18.24 -27.28
C ALA A 22 -5.28 18.20 -26.08
N THR A 23 -5.75 17.00 -25.73
CA THR A 23 -6.58 16.67 -24.57
C THR A 23 -5.81 16.61 -23.25
N GLY A 24 -4.47 16.63 -23.30
CA GLY A 24 -3.59 16.43 -22.13
C GLY A 24 -3.25 14.96 -21.85
N VAL A 25 -3.73 14.02 -22.69
CA VAL A 25 -3.39 12.60 -22.60
C VAL A 25 -1.96 12.38 -23.08
N LEU A 26 -1.21 11.53 -22.38
CA LEU A 26 0.23 11.35 -22.57
C LEU A 26 0.54 9.95 -23.12
N THR A 27 0.37 9.72 -24.41
CA THR A 27 0.57 8.40 -25.04
C THR A 27 2.07 8.09 -25.21
N ALA A 28 2.65 7.20 -24.39
CA ALA A 28 4.04 6.74 -24.55
C ALA A 28 4.11 5.43 -25.36
N SER A 29 5.18 5.28 -26.16
CA SER A 29 5.38 4.13 -27.05
C SER A 29 5.63 2.80 -26.31
N THR A 30 5.82 2.85 -24.99
CA THR A 30 5.98 1.69 -24.09
C THR A 30 5.30 1.87 -22.72
N GLY A 31 4.38 2.82 -22.58
CA GLY A 31 3.74 3.11 -21.29
C GLY A 31 2.50 4.00 -21.46
N TYR A 32 1.38 3.55 -20.94
CA TYR A 32 0.09 4.19 -21.12
C TYR A 32 0.01 5.53 -20.38
N GLY A 33 -0.66 6.48 -21.03
CA GLY A 33 -0.81 7.85 -20.56
C GLY A 33 -1.80 7.94 -19.43
N VAL A 34 -1.46 8.70 -18.40
CA VAL A 34 -2.37 8.95 -17.28
C VAL A 34 -3.52 9.82 -17.79
N SER A 35 -4.61 9.22 -18.28
CA SER A 35 -5.81 9.95 -18.68
C SER A 35 -6.74 10.12 -17.47
N THR A 36 -7.12 11.37 -17.20
CA THR A 36 -8.30 11.81 -16.43
C THR A 36 -8.60 11.25 -15.03
N GLY A 37 -7.58 11.02 -14.20
CA GLY A 37 -7.72 11.14 -12.74
C GLY A 37 -8.10 9.87 -11.97
N MET A 38 -7.93 9.92 -10.66
CA MET A 38 -8.14 8.78 -9.77
C MET A 38 -9.65 8.51 -9.62
N VAL A 39 -10.11 7.33 -10.02
CA VAL A 39 -11.50 6.90 -9.90
C VAL A 39 -11.67 6.13 -8.60
N LYS A 40 -12.52 6.59 -7.69
CA LYS A 40 -12.84 5.83 -6.46
C LYS A 40 -13.57 4.54 -6.85
N LEU A 41 -12.98 3.40 -6.52
CA LEU A 41 -13.53 2.07 -6.81
C LEU A 41 -14.31 1.51 -5.63
N ALA A 42 -13.82 1.76 -4.42
CA ALA A 42 -14.44 1.29 -3.18
C ALA A 42 -13.99 2.12 -1.98
N ASP A 43 -14.80 2.09 -0.93
CA ASP A 43 -14.38 2.34 0.44
C ASP A 43 -14.84 1.19 1.33
N ALA A 44 -14.22 1.08 2.50
CA ALA A 44 -14.78 0.28 3.57
C ALA A 44 -14.43 0.90 4.90
N GLU A 45 -15.37 0.76 5.83
CA GLU A 45 -15.14 0.90 7.25
C GLU A 45 -15.29 -0.44 7.92
N TRP A 46 -14.50 -0.67 8.95
CA TRP A 46 -14.55 -1.90 9.72
C TRP A 46 -14.25 -1.61 11.19
N THR A 47 -14.61 -2.54 12.07
CA THR A 47 -14.47 -2.40 13.52
C THR A 47 -13.72 -3.59 14.12
N SER A 48 -13.60 -3.64 15.45
CA SER A 48 -12.93 -4.74 16.18
C SER A 48 -13.44 -6.14 15.84
N ASP A 49 -14.67 -6.26 15.36
CA ASP A 49 -15.35 -7.55 15.16
C ASP A 49 -15.10 -8.15 13.76
N THR A 50 -14.37 -7.41 12.91
CA THR A 50 -14.05 -7.80 11.54
C THR A 50 -12.56 -8.03 11.39
N ASP A 51 -12.17 -9.19 10.85
CA ASP A 51 -10.75 -9.59 10.73
C ASP A 51 -10.03 -9.03 9.49
N GLY A 52 -10.74 -8.23 8.69
CA GLY A 52 -10.22 -7.54 7.51
C GLY A 52 -11.35 -7.14 6.56
N VAL A 53 -10.99 -6.37 5.55
CA VAL A 53 -11.91 -5.97 4.47
C VAL A 53 -11.31 -6.36 3.12
N ASN A 54 -12.17 -6.90 2.28
CA ASN A 54 -11.81 -7.41 0.96
C ASN A 54 -12.22 -6.40 -0.12
N PHE A 55 -11.36 -6.21 -1.12
CA PHE A 55 -11.58 -5.33 -2.27
C PHE A 55 -11.33 -6.09 -3.56
N ASP A 56 -12.39 -6.65 -4.13
CA ASP A 56 -12.35 -7.35 -5.41
C ASP A 56 -12.56 -6.34 -6.55
N VAL A 57 -11.63 -5.38 -6.64
CA VAL A 57 -11.73 -4.17 -7.48
C VAL A 57 -10.68 -4.12 -8.59
N PHE A 58 -9.84 -5.17 -8.71
CA PHE A 58 -8.83 -5.18 -9.75
C PHE A 58 -9.45 -5.48 -11.11
N ASP A 59 -9.31 -4.52 -12.01
CA ASP A 59 -9.70 -4.62 -13.41
C ASP A 59 -8.48 -4.29 -14.26
N ASN A 60 -7.71 -5.33 -14.61
CA ASN A 60 -6.50 -5.20 -15.41
C ASN A 60 -6.80 -4.72 -16.84
N THR A 61 -8.06 -4.65 -17.27
CA THR A 61 -8.43 -4.06 -18.56
C THR A 61 -8.45 -2.53 -18.47
N LYS A 62 -8.85 -1.98 -17.32
CA LYS A 62 -8.98 -0.53 -17.07
C LYS A 62 -7.83 0.13 -16.31
N TYR A 63 -7.20 -0.59 -15.38
CA TYR A 63 -6.21 -0.01 -14.45
C TYR A 63 -4.94 -0.88 -14.40
N ILE A 64 -3.78 -0.23 -14.33
CA ILE A 64 -2.49 -0.88 -13.97
C ILE A 64 -2.10 -0.52 -12.55
N ASN A 65 -2.44 0.71 -12.15
CA ASN A 65 -2.09 1.25 -10.85
C ASN A 65 -3.35 1.55 -10.05
N TYR A 66 -3.26 1.28 -8.76
CA TYR A 66 -4.28 1.62 -7.78
C TYR A 66 -3.64 2.43 -6.67
N LYS A 67 -4.36 3.40 -6.12
CA LYS A 67 -3.94 4.14 -4.93
C LYS A 67 -4.89 3.81 -3.80
N ILE A 68 -4.33 3.61 -2.62
CA ILE A 68 -5.10 3.49 -1.40
C ILE A 68 -4.77 4.63 -0.45
N PHE A 69 -5.78 5.08 0.28
CA PHE A 69 -5.64 5.93 1.46
C PHE A 69 -6.33 5.24 2.61
N TRP A 70 -5.68 5.19 3.77
CA TRP A 70 -6.21 4.48 4.91
C TRP A 70 -5.96 5.23 6.22
N TRP A 71 -6.81 4.95 7.20
CA TRP A 71 -6.68 5.36 8.59
C TRP A 71 -7.12 4.19 9.48
N VAL A 72 -6.38 3.94 10.55
CA VAL A 72 -6.67 2.89 11.53
C VAL A 72 -6.57 3.49 12.92
N CYS A 73 -7.66 3.40 13.67
CA CYS A 73 -7.66 3.70 15.10
C CYS A 73 -7.23 2.48 15.90
N HIS A 74 -6.23 2.67 16.76
CA HIS A 74 -5.77 1.63 17.66
C HIS A 74 -6.41 1.77 19.06
N GLU A 75 -6.58 0.65 19.73
CA GLU A 75 -7.11 0.57 21.08
C GLU A 75 -6.00 0.80 22.11
N SER A 76 -6.34 1.57 23.14
CA SER A 76 -5.43 1.98 24.21
C SER A 76 -5.10 0.88 25.23
N VAL A 77 -5.78 -0.27 25.17
CA VAL A 77 -5.62 -1.35 26.15
C VAL A 77 -5.36 -2.65 25.42
N ALA A 78 -4.32 -3.38 25.84
CA ALA A 78 -4.18 -4.77 25.44
C ALA A 78 -5.36 -5.55 26.06
N GLY A 79 -6.41 -5.81 25.28
CA GLY A 79 -7.42 -6.82 25.58
C GLY A 79 -6.83 -8.24 25.72
N GLU A 80 -7.67 -9.15 26.19
CA GLU A 80 -7.39 -10.58 26.26
C GLU A 80 -7.21 -11.17 24.87
N ALA A 81 -6.25 -12.09 24.71
CA ALA A 81 -5.91 -12.74 23.45
C ALA A 81 -7.07 -13.61 22.91
N THR A 82 -8.11 -12.99 22.36
CA THR A 82 -9.14 -13.67 21.57
C THR A 82 -8.67 -13.77 20.12
N THR A 83 -9.19 -14.72 19.35
CA THR A 83 -8.77 -15.03 17.97
C THR A 83 -9.02 -13.92 16.94
N THR A 84 -9.38 -12.73 17.37
CA THR A 84 -9.88 -11.59 16.57
C THR A 84 -9.02 -10.33 16.72
N SER A 85 -7.93 -10.35 17.50
CA SER A 85 -7.10 -9.16 17.79
C SER A 85 -6.27 -8.67 16.60
N TRP A 86 -6.33 -7.36 16.31
CA TRP A 86 -5.56 -6.70 15.24
C TRP A 86 -4.21 -6.17 15.75
N TYR A 87 -3.14 -6.95 15.66
CA TYR A 87 -1.83 -6.58 16.20
C TYR A 87 -0.96 -5.70 15.27
N GLN A 88 -1.09 -5.79 13.94
CA GLN A 88 -0.27 -5.00 12.99
C GLN A 88 -1.06 -4.76 11.71
N THR A 89 -0.90 -3.61 11.05
CA THR A 89 -1.63 -3.27 9.83
C THR A 89 -0.91 -3.83 8.59
N GLY A 90 -1.61 -4.63 7.81
CA GLY A 90 -1.06 -5.27 6.62
C GLY A 90 -2.07 -5.50 5.50
N MET A 91 -1.60 -6.17 4.45
CA MET A 91 -2.39 -6.48 3.27
C MET A 91 -1.96 -7.80 2.66
N CYS A 92 -2.87 -8.47 1.95
CA CYS A 92 -2.52 -9.52 1.01
C CYS A 92 -3.30 -9.34 -0.29
N PHE A 93 -2.70 -9.75 -1.40
CA PHE A 93 -3.41 -9.91 -2.66
C PHE A 93 -4.41 -11.07 -2.59
N ARG A 94 -5.37 -11.06 -3.51
CA ARG A 94 -6.38 -12.10 -3.66
C ARG A 94 -6.48 -12.54 -5.11
N ASP A 95 -6.80 -13.80 -5.32
CA ASP A 95 -7.14 -14.39 -6.60
C ASP A 95 -8.48 -15.14 -6.50
N SER A 96 -8.84 -15.93 -7.52
CA SER A 96 -10.05 -16.76 -7.51
C SER A 96 -10.07 -17.84 -6.43
N ASN A 97 -8.92 -18.18 -5.85
CA ASN A 97 -8.76 -19.20 -4.81
C ASN A 97 -8.78 -18.61 -3.39
N GLY A 98 -8.70 -17.28 -3.26
CA GLY A 98 -8.83 -16.58 -1.98
C GLY A 98 -7.64 -15.68 -1.67
N ASN A 99 -7.26 -15.60 -0.40
CA ASN A 99 -6.17 -14.75 0.06
C ASN A 99 -4.82 -15.40 -0.23
N LEU A 100 -3.87 -14.62 -0.73
CA LEU A 100 -2.50 -15.04 -0.92
C LEU A 100 -1.69 -14.71 0.33
N ASP A 101 -1.89 -15.44 1.43
CA ASP A 101 -1.24 -15.17 2.73
C ASP A 101 -0.45 -16.36 3.32
N GLY A 102 0.03 -17.24 2.43
CA GLY A 102 0.95 -18.33 2.77
C GLY A 102 2.34 -17.86 3.17
N ALA A 103 3.12 -18.74 3.81
CA ALA A 103 4.48 -18.42 4.24
C ALA A 103 5.39 -18.05 3.05
N GLY A 104 6.08 -16.91 3.15
CA GLY A 104 7.08 -16.46 2.16
C GLY A 104 6.51 -15.99 0.82
N VAL A 105 5.21 -15.65 0.76
CA VAL A 105 4.54 -15.15 -0.44
C VAL A 105 4.96 -13.73 -0.82
N TYR A 106 5.56 -12.97 0.10
CA TYR A 106 5.96 -11.58 -0.12
C TYR A 106 7.43 -11.33 0.22
N ASP A 107 8.07 -10.44 -0.54
CA ASP A 107 9.37 -9.86 -0.20
C ASP A 107 9.12 -8.45 0.31
N ASN A 108 9.16 -8.28 1.62
CA ASN A 108 8.92 -6.99 2.23
C ASN A 108 10.24 -6.23 2.41
N ASN A 109 10.18 -4.92 2.24
CA ASN A 109 11.21 -4.02 2.70
C ASN A 109 10.54 -2.84 3.41
N THR A 110 10.90 -2.65 4.67
CA THR A 110 10.28 -1.70 5.57
C THR A 110 11.34 -0.90 6.30
N SER A 111 11.16 0.40 6.41
CA SER A 111 12.01 1.29 7.21
C SER A 111 11.17 2.28 8.00
N TRP A 112 11.72 2.78 9.11
CA TRP A 112 11.13 3.89 9.86
C TRP A 112 12.23 4.82 10.37
N VAL A 113 11.87 6.07 10.67
CA VAL A 113 12.76 7.00 11.38
C VAL A 113 12.41 6.95 12.87
N PRO A 114 13.30 6.45 13.75
CA PRO A 114 13.02 6.38 15.18
C PRO A 114 13.05 7.76 15.82
N SER A 115 12.36 7.88 16.96
CA SER A 115 12.39 9.10 17.78
C SER A 115 13.81 9.50 18.14
N GLY A 116 14.15 10.78 17.91
CA GLY A 116 15.47 11.32 18.23
C GLY A 116 16.56 11.00 17.19
N SER A 117 16.17 10.43 16.05
CA SER A 117 17.04 10.19 14.91
C SER A 117 16.49 10.89 13.66
N THR A 118 17.38 11.21 12.72
CA THR A 118 17.03 11.53 11.33
C THR A 118 17.36 10.40 10.37
N ASP A 119 18.01 9.35 10.85
CA ASP A 119 18.47 8.24 10.04
C ASP A 119 17.41 7.12 10.03
N PRO A 120 17.03 6.62 8.83
CA PRO A 120 16.09 5.52 8.72
C PRO A 120 16.70 4.21 9.22
N THR A 121 15.88 3.41 9.89
CA THR A 121 16.22 2.07 10.38
C THR A 121 15.36 1.03 9.66
N THR A 122 15.96 -0.07 9.21
CA THR A 122 15.24 -1.19 8.57
C THR A 122 14.52 -2.05 9.61
N ASN A 123 13.29 -2.48 9.30
CA ASN A 123 12.52 -3.41 10.13
C ASN A 123 12.90 -4.84 9.83
N SER A 124 14.00 -5.28 10.42
CA SER A 124 14.50 -6.64 10.26
C SER A 124 13.47 -7.72 10.61
N SER A 125 12.48 -7.43 11.46
CA SER A 125 11.40 -8.37 11.78
C SER A 125 10.31 -8.47 10.71
N GLN A 126 10.17 -7.43 9.87
CA GLN A 126 9.12 -7.30 8.85
C GLN A 126 9.67 -7.23 7.43
N SER A 127 10.99 -7.25 7.26
CA SER A 127 11.67 -7.29 5.97
C SER A 127 11.96 -8.74 5.55
N GLY A 128 12.20 -8.96 4.26
CA GLY A 128 12.47 -10.27 3.65
C GLY A 128 11.19 -11.07 3.39
N ALA A 129 11.34 -12.39 3.37
CA ALA A 129 10.24 -13.32 3.09
C ALA A 129 9.17 -13.28 4.19
N GLN A 130 8.00 -12.75 3.86
CA GLN A 130 6.85 -12.57 4.75
C GLN A 130 5.61 -13.24 4.17
N ASN A 131 4.64 -13.53 5.03
CA ASN A 131 3.35 -14.09 4.61
C ASN A 131 2.33 -13.02 4.18
N ARG A 132 2.58 -11.75 4.51
CA ARG A 132 1.72 -10.61 4.17
C ARG A 132 2.57 -9.37 3.91
N ILE A 133 1.96 -8.40 3.23
CA ILE A 133 2.52 -7.08 2.99
C ILE A 133 2.43 -6.26 4.27
N TRP A 134 3.56 -5.81 4.78
CA TRP A 134 3.62 -4.86 5.90
C TRP A 134 3.17 -3.47 5.44
N MET A 135 2.38 -2.78 6.26
CA MET A 135 1.97 -1.39 6.00
C MET A 135 2.23 -0.46 7.18
N ALA A 136 1.83 -0.85 8.39
CA ALA A 136 2.12 -0.05 9.58
C ALA A 136 2.17 -0.90 10.86
N GLY A 137 2.95 -0.44 11.84
CA GLY A 137 2.91 -0.96 13.20
C GLY A 137 1.64 -0.53 13.95
N ASN A 138 1.24 -1.28 14.98
CA ASN A 138 0.16 -0.86 15.89
C ASN A 138 0.72 -0.56 17.29
N GLY A 139 0.10 0.40 17.99
CA GLY A 139 0.44 0.74 19.36
C GLY A 139 -0.75 1.34 20.11
N ASN A 140 -0.65 1.35 21.44
CA ASN A 140 -1.72 1.78 22.35
C ASN A 140 -1.85 3.30 22.54
N GLN A 141 -1.01 4.10 21.88
CA GLN A 141 -0.91 5.55 22.11
C GLN A 141 -1.08 6.39 20.84
N TYR A 142 -1.34 5.75 19.72
CA TYR A 142 -1.41 6.39 18.42
C TYR A 142 -2.39 5.63 17.55
N ASP A 143 -3.03 6.35 16.65
CA ASP A 143 -3.66 5.82 15.45
C ASP A 143 -2.60 5.77 14.34
N SER A 144 -2.95 5.26 13.18
CA SER A 144 -2.09 5.30 12.00
C SER A 144 -2.87 5.74 10.77
N GLN A 145 -2.20 6.43 9.86
CA GLN A 145 -2.73 6.76 8.55
C GLN A 145 -1.67 6.53 7.49
N GLY A 146 -2.07 6.40 6.24
CA GLY A 146 -1.09 6.29 5.18
C GLY A 146 -1.69 6.19 3.79
N GLU A 147 -0.80 6.02 2.85
CA GLU A 147 -1.13 5.83 1.45
C GLU A 147 -0.18 4.85 0.78
N ALA A 148 -0.67 4.14 -0.23
CA ALA A 148 0.16 3.24 -1.03
C ALA A 148 -0.25 3.26 -2.50
N LEU A 149 0.75 3.07 -3.36
CA LEU A 149 0.58 2.71 -4.76
C LEU A 149 0.68 1.18 -4.88
N ILE A 150 -0.31 0.59 -5.53
CA ILE A 150 -0.35 -0.83 -5.90
C ILE A 150 -0.21 -0.90 -7.41
N SER A 151 0.76 -1.65 -7.90
CA SER A 151 0.99 -1.85 -9.33
C SER A 151 0.77 -3.31 -9.69
N ILE A 152 -0.09 -3.55 -10.69
CA ILE A 152 -0.44 -4.88 -11.18
C ILE A 152 -0.21 -4.90 -12.69
N PRO A 153 1.00 -5.29 -13.11
CA PRO A 153 1.30 -5.42 -14.53
C PRO A 153 0.40 -6.50 -15.16
N PRO A 154 -0.12 -6.29 -16.38
CA PRO A 154 -0.90 -7.32 -17.08
C PRO A 154 -0.04 -8.47 -17.61
N ASP A 155 1.28 -8.31 -17.63
CA ASP A 155 2.24 -9.29 -18.13
C ASP A 155 2.72 -10.21 -16.98
N PRO A 156 2.56 -11.55 -17.12
CA PRO A 156 2.98 -12.54 -16.12
C PRO A 156 4.49 -12.54 -15.82
N SER A 157 5.30 -11.89 -16.66
CA SER A 157 6.75 -11.78 -16.48
C SER A 157 7.14 -10.76 -15.39
N PHE A 158 6.20 -9.91 -14.99
CA PHE A 158 6.40 -8.93 -13.91
C PHE A 158 5.67 -9.36 -12.64
N ARG A 159 5.99 -8.71 -11.53
CA ARG A 159 5.39 -9.00 -10.22
C ARG A 159 4.46 -7.88 -9.80
N ALA A 160 3.33 -8.24 -9.20
CA ALA A 160 2.51 -7.28 -8.48
C ALA A 160 3.27 -6.76 -7.28
N CYS A 161 3.25 -5.44 -7.08
CA CYS A 161 3.99 -4.80 -6.00
C CYS A 161 3.18 -3.67 -5.37
N VAL A 162 3.63 -3.29 -4.19
CA VAL A 162 3.03 -2.25 -3.37
C VAL A 162 4.15 -1.41 -2.81
N ARG A 163 3.97 -0.09 -2.80
CA ARG A 163 4.87 0.83 -2.11
C ARG A 163 4.07 1.95 -1.49
N GLY A 164 4.38 2.30 -0.25
CA GLY A 164 3.65 3.33 0.46
C GLY A 164 4.41 3.91 1.62
N ILE A 165 3.70 4.81 2.29
CA ILE A 165 4.12 5.45 3.53
C ILE A 165 3.01 5.33 4.56
N SER A 166 3.39 5.21 5.82
CA SER A 166 2.51 5.31 6.97
C SER A 166 3.03 6.38 7.93
N GLN A 167 2.11 7.01 8.65
CA GLN A 167 2.40 7.95 9.72
C GLN A 167 1.55 7.58 10.93
N LEU A 168 2.16 7.60 12.11
CA LEU A 168 1.42 7.46 13.36
C LEU A 168 0.80 8.81 13.76
N VAL A 169 -0.49 8.78 14.09
CA VAL A 169 -1.31 9.95 14.43
C VAL A 169 -1.76 9.81 15.88
N GLY A 170 -1.14 10.53 16.81
CA GLY A 170 -1.45 10.44 18.23
C GLY A 170 -0.96 11.65 19.01
N VAL A 171 -1.30 11.73 20.30
CA VAL A 171 -0.93 12.83 21.20
C VAL A 171 0.58 13.10 21.06
N PRO A 172 1.02 14.36 20.87
CA PRO A 172 2.44 14.66 20.86
C PRO A 172 3.05 14.06 22.11
N ARG A 173 4.17 13.35 21.97
CA ARG A 173 4.93 12.95 23.17
C ARG A 173 5.04 14.20 24.02
N TYR A 174 4.55 14.13 25.24
CA TYR A 174 5.19 14.83 26.33
C TYR A 174 6.63 14.30 26.36
N SER A 175 7.47 14.82 25.47
CA SER A 175 8.89 14.69 25.64
C SER A 175 9.18 15.68 26.75
N ALA A 176 9.51 15.16 27.94
CA ALA A 176 10.24 15.96 28.92
C ALA A 176 11.61 16.44 28.38
N SER A 177 11.93 16.17 27.10
CA SER A 177 13.10 16.66 26.38
C SER A 177 12.79 16.87 24.89
N GLY A 178 12.29 18.05 24.51
CA GLY A 178 12.37 18.68 23.17
C GLY A 178 12.36 17.86 21.86
N VAL A 179 11.81 16.66 21.79
CA VAL A 179 11.85 15.80 20.59
C VAL A 179 10.43 15.38 20.24
N ASN A 180 9.83 16.14 19.33
CA ASN A 180 8.59 15.78 18.65
C ASN A 180 8.89 14.63 17.68
N ALA A 181 8.57 13.39 18.08
CA ALA A 181 8.77 12.23 17.23
C ALA A 181 7.59 12.07 16.27
N SER A 182 7.68 12.68 15.09
CA SER A 182 6.88 12.24 13.93
C SER A 182 7.44 10.90 13.48
N TYR A 183 6.70 9.82 13.72
CA TYR A 183 7.07 8.48 13.25
C TYR A 183 6.45 8.24 11.88
N CYS A 184 7.31 8.08 10.88
CA CYS A 184 6.97 7.76 9.50
C CYS A 184 7.60 6.43 9.14
N GLU A 185 6.83 5.52 8.54
CA GLU A 185 7.34 4.27 7.98
C GLU A 185 7.21 4.31 6.47
N GLU A 186 8.26 3.88 5.78
CA GLU A 186 8.18 3.53 4.37
C GLU A 186 8.09 2.02 4.26
N PHE A 187 7.21 1.54 3.38
CA PHE A 187 7.11 0.13 3.10
C PHE A 187 7.06 -0.12 1.60
N SER A 188 7.60 -1.26 1.22
CA SER A 188 7.44 -1.82 -0.10
C SER A 188 7.33 -3.32 0.01
N SER A 189 6.57 -3.92 -0.89
CA SER A 189 6.45 -5.35 -0.97
C SER A 189 6.24 -5.78 -2.40
N VAL A 190 6.75 -6.94 -2.73
CA VAL A 190 6.50 -7.60 -4.01
C VAL A 190 6.00 -9.02 -3.74
N LEU A 191 5.01 -9.43 -4.52
CA LEU A 191 4.53 -10.81 -4.53
C LEU A 191 5.67 -11.71 -5.05
N ILE A 192 6.28 -12.49 -4.15
CA ILE A 192 7.24 -13.56 -4.49
C ILE A 192 6.41 -14.81 -4.73
N THR A 193 6.39 -15.34 -5.94
CA THR A 193 5.82 -16.68 -6.09
C THR A 193 6.56 -17.52 -7.11
N GLY A 194 6.88 -18.74 -6.67
CA GLY A 194 7.38 -19.83 -7.48
C GLY A 194 6.40 -20.15 -8.62
N SER A 195 6.81 -19.79 -9.82
CA SER A 195 6.28 -20.14 -11.14
C SER A 195 4.82 -19.83 -11.54
N ASN A 196 3.85 -19.58 -10.66
CA ASN A 196 2.43 -19.61 -11.10
C ASN A 196 1.46 -18.52 -10.61
N THR A 197 1.90 -17.42 -10.02
CA THR A 197 0.97 -16.31 -9.72
C THR A 197 1.12 -15.23 -10.77
N ASN A 198 0.42 -15.43 -11.89
CA ASN A 198 0.27 -14.44 -12.93
C ASN A 198 -0.47 -13.23 -12.33
N PRO A 199 0.11 -12.01 -12.28
CA PRO A 199 -0.58 -10.85 -11.74
C PRO A 199 -1.91 -10.55 -12.43
N ALA A 200 -2.11 -11.00 -13.67
CA ALA A 200 -3.39 -10.90 -14.37
C ALA A 200 -4.51 -11.75 -13.76
N GLN A 201 -4.19 -12.69 -12.86
CA GLN A 201 -5.15 -13.51 -12.11
C GLN A 201 -5.57 -12.88 -10.78
N LEU A 202 -4.92 -11.77 -10.37
CA LEU A 202 -5.31 -11.07 -9.16
C LEU A 202 -6.68 -10.43 -9.36
N THR A 203 -7.59 -10.70 -8.44
CA THR A 203 -8.97 -10.19 -8.44
C THR A 203 -9.11 -9.01 -7.48
N GLY A 204 -8.21 -8.91 -6.51
CA GLY A 204 -8.32 -7.89 -5.48
C GLY A 204 -7.21 -7.96 -4.45
N PHE A 205 -7.48 -7.29 -3.35
CA PHE A 205 -6.66 -7.37 -2.15
C PHE A 205 -7.54 -7.39 -0.92
N ARG A 206 -6.93 -7.78 0.20
CA ARG A 206 -7.53 -7.71 1.52
C ARG A 206 -6.66 -6.82 2.38
N PHE A 207 -7.25 -5.79 2.95
CA PHE A 207 -6.65 -5.06 4.05
C PHE A 207 -6.94 -5.84 5.34
N CYS A 208 -5.90 -6.24 6.07
CA CYS A 208 -6.03 -7.15 7.20
C CYS A 208 -4.95 -6.92 8.24
N SER A 209 -5.18 -7.45 9.45
CA SER A 209 -4.13 -7.48 10.46
C SER A 209 -3.27 -8.73 10.36
N PHE A 210 -2.00 -8.64 10.77
CA PHE A 210 -1.25 -9.82 11.21
C PHE A 210 -1.98 -10.42 12.43
N ARG A 211 -2.31 -11.72 12.38
CA ARG A 211 -2.92 -12.41 13.51
C ARG A 211 -1.84 -12.64 14.57
N GLY A 212 -2.05 -12.17 15.79
CA GLY A 212 -1.14 -12.37 16.92
C GLY A 212 -1.89 -12.81 18.16
N THR A 213 -1.24 -13.59 19.01
CA THR A 213 -1.75 -14.00 20.34
C THR A 213 -1.46 -12.96 21.42
N THR A 214 -0.83 -11.85 21.07
CA THR A 214 -0.44 -10.74 21.95
C THR A 214 -0.44 -9.45 21.11
N GLY A 215 -0.98 -8.34 21.61
CA GLY A 215 -0.97 -7.09 20.85
C GLY A 215 -1.97 -6.02 21.28
N ASN A 216 -1.72 -4.77 20.89
CA ASN A 216 -2.71 -3.70 20.98
C ASN A 216 -3.71 -3.84 19.82
N TYR A 217 -4.99 -3.57 20.07
CA TYR A 217 -6.10 -3.87 19.16
C TYR A 217 -6.32 -2.70 18.19
N SER A 218 -7.01 -2.92 17.07
CA SER A 218 -7.57 -1.82 16.26
C SER A 218 -9.06 -1.74 16.52
N LYS A 219 -9.57 -0.54 16.82
CA LYS A 219 -11.00 -0.31 17.11
C LYS A 219 -11.81 -0.13 15.84
N ARG A 220 -11.22 0.59 14.88
CA ARG A 220 -11.87 1.01 13.65
C ARG A 220 -10.82 1.24 12.59
N GLY A 221 -11.15 0.96 11.35
CA GLY A 221 -10.37 1.46 10.23
C GLY A 221 -11.26 1.93 9.09
N TYR A 222 -10.65 2.74 8.25
CA TYR A 222 -11.20 3.28 7.02
C TYR A 222 -10.16 3.12 5.93
N ILE A 223 -10.59 2.69 4.74
CA ILE A 223 -9.76 2.68 3.55
C ILE A 223 -10.58 3.11 2.34
N SER A 224 -9.95 3.85 1.44
CA SER A 224 -10.48 4.17 0.12
C SER A 224 -9.53 3.70 -0.95
N VAL A 225 -10.09 3.07 -1.98
CA VAL A 225 -9.36 2.50 -3.11
C VAL A 225 -9.70 3.26 -4.37
N TYR A 226 -8.67 3.63 -5.11
CA TYR A 226 -8.79 4.36 -6.35
C TYR A 226 -8.06 3.62 -7.47
N GLY A 227 -8.70 3.49 -8.63
CA GLY A 227 -8.06 3.08 -9.87
C GLY A 227 -7.46 4.29 -10.57
N ILE A 228 -6.26 4.14 -11.13
CA ILE A 228 -5.65 5.15 -12.00
C ILE A 228 -5.87 4.69 -13.42
N GLU A 229 -6.77 5.37 -14.13
CA GLU A 229 -7.13 5.07 -15.52
C GLU A 229 -5.89 5.06 -16.42
N LYS A 230 -5.87 4.10 -17.34
CA LYS A 230 -4.85 3.94 -18.39
C LYS A 230 -4.94 5.00 -19.48
#